data_AF-A0A1E5W527-F1
#
_entry.id   AF-A0A1E5W527-F1
#
_cell.length_a   1.000
_cell.length_b   1.000
_cell.length_c   1.000
_cell.angle_alpha   90.00
_cell.angle_beta   90.00
_cell.angle_gamma   90.00
#
_symmetry.space_group_name_H-M   'P 1'
#
loop_
_entity.id
_entity.type
_entity.pdbx_description
1 polymer ?
#
loop_
_entity_poly.entity_id
_entity_poly.type
_entity_poly.pdbx_seq_one_letter_code
_entity_poly.pdbx_strand_id
1 'polypeptide(L)'
;MGKALLGPVSEQVMVLQNIGTSVLVSPNQLPDLHQLLVEAAKLLNTEAPDLYIRQNPVPNAYTLAINGKKPFIVVHTSLVELLTRKELQAVLAHELGHLKCDHGVWLTFANILTMGAYSVPVLYHHLILILDCQEVVISVLMKLAGGCPSLADQLNVDAFLEQARSYDKAASNPVGWYIRNAQTRELSHPLPVMRAREIDEWSRSQEYKTDPRVDSLYMKRNVWIWRRLVLLENRYKHGHILSIFALEISFLVYALPSVTVHSCLRLQGMSRSRMRFLAPPSPHSLGPSLKAAALNPTARFTSPQQLGPARHGCSGAGRRRRRASPASATNPPQLSSIQSVVLDIEGTTSPISFVTDVLFPYARDNVRKHLDATYGTDETNDDIALLRAQVEQDLAEGVAGAVPVPPDEAGKDEVIDALVANVEAMIKADRKITSLKQLQGHIWRTGFEGQEIKGVVFDDVPPALEKWHASGIKTYIYSSGSREAQRLIFGNTTYGDLRKYLCGFFDTTVGTKREPRSYYEIWQSIGVDRPSQILFLTDVYQEATAAKAAGLEVLISIRPGNAPLPENHGFQTITSFAEILT
;
A
#
# COMPACT_ATOMS: atom_id res chain seq x y z
N MET A 1 8.03 -22.68 8.92
CA MET A 1 9.16 -22.66 7.96
C MET A 1 9.03 -21.61 6.87
N GLY A 2 7.82 -21.24 6.38
CA GLY A 2 7.66 -20.21 5.33
C GLY A 2 8.05 -18.77 5.67
N LYS A 3 8.14 -18.40 6.96
CA LYS A 3 8.55 -17.05 7.40
C LYS A 3 10.04 -16.72 7.17
N ALA A 4 10.88 -17.72 6.87
CA ALA A 4 12.33 -17.51 6.70
C ALA A 4 12.77 -17.36 5.23
N LEU A 5 11.89 -17.64 4.25
CA LEU A 5 12.23 -17.71 2.82
C LEU A 5 11.78 -16.50 1.99
N LEU A 6 10.76 -15.75 2.42
CA LEU A 6 10.23 -14.59 1.68
C LEU A 6 11.13 -13.34 1.75
N GLY A 7 11.85 -13.15 2.87
CA GLY A 7 12.80 -12.03 3.03
C GLY A 7 13.92 -12.06 1.99
N PRO A 8 14.68 -13.18 1.85
CA PRO A 8 15.80 -13.25 0.92
C PRO A 8 15.45 -13.05 -0.55
N VAL A 9 14.28 -13.52 -1.01
CA VAL A 9 13.90 -13.46 -2.44
C VAL A 9 13.39 -12.07 -2.82
N SER A 10 12.55 -11.44 -1.99
CA SER A 10 12.06 -10.06 -2.23
C SER A 10 13.19 -9.03 -2.16
N GLU A 11 14.10 -9.18 -1.19
CA GLU A 11 15.35 -8.41 -1.11
C GLU A 11 16.19 -8.57 -2.38
N GLN A 12 16.28 -9.78 -2.93
CA GLN A 12 17.06 -10.05 -4.14
C GLN A 12 16.42 -9.46 -5.40
N VAL A 13 15.09 -9.49 -5.54
CA VAL A 13 14.37 -8.84 -6.66
C VAL A 13 14.57 -7.33 -6.60
N MET A 14 14.46 -6.72 -5.42
CA MET A 14 14.61 -5.27 -5.27
C MET A 14 16.04 -4.81 -5.57
N VAL A 15 17.05 -5.59 -5.18
CA VAL A 15 18.44 -5.37 -5.58
C VAL A 15 18.58 -5.43 -7.09
N LEU A 16 18.07 -6.49 -7.72
CA LEU A 16 18.21 -6.70 -9.17
C LEU A 16 17.48 -5.62 -9.98
N GLN A 17 16.29 -5.20 -9.56
CA GLN A 17 15.55 -4.11 -10.21
C GLN A 17 16.25 -2.76 -10.06
N ASN A 18 16.72 -2.42 -8.86
CA ASN A 18 17.40 -1.15 -8.64
C ASN A 18 18.75 -1.10 -9.35
N ILE A 19 19.55 -2.18 -9.29
CA ILE A 19 20.82 -2.28 -10.03
C ILE A 19 20.57 -2.24 -11.54
N GLY A 20 19.56 -2.94 -12.05
CA GLY A 20 19.27 -3.03 -13.47
C GLY A 20 18.69 -1.77 -14.12
N THR A 21 18.18 -0.82 -13.32
CA THR A 21 17.49 0.38 -13.82
C THR A 21 18.06 1.71 -13.29
N SER A 22 19.23 1.66 -12.64
CA SER A 22 19.88 2.83 -12.05
C SER A 22 21.37 2.89 -12.38
N VAL A 23 21.95 4.09 -12.29
CA VAL A 23 23.38 4.36 -12.52
C VAL A 23 24.11 4.37 -11.18
N LEU A 24 25.06 3.46 -10.98
CA LEU A 24 25.91 3.43 -9.78
C LEU A 24 26.86 4.63 -9.74
N VAL A 25 26.84 5.40 -8.66
CA VAL A 25 27.75 6.50 -8.40
C VAL A 25 29.08 5.97 -7.89
N SER A 26 30.18 6.46 -8.44
CA SER A 26 31.55 6.04 -8.08
C SER A 26 32.55 7.19 -8.26
N PRO A 27 33.80 7.05 -7.80
CA PRO A 27 34.84 8.07 -8.07
C PRO A 27 35.06 8.36 -9.56
N ASN A 28 34.74 7.41 -10.44
CA ASN A 28 34.92 7.53 -11.89
C ASN A 28 33.60 7.82 -12.64
N GLN A 29 32.46 7.83 -11.94
CA GLN A 29 31.13 8.03 -12.52
C GLN A 29 30.29 8.88 -11.57
N LEU A 30 30.00 10.11 -11.98
CA LEU A 30 29.36 11.14 -11.12
C LEU A 30 30.21 11.44 -9.86
N PRO A 31 31.49 11.86 -10.04
CA PRO A 31 32.45 12.04 -8.94
C PRO A 31 31.99 13.06 -7.89
N ASP A 32 31.28 14.12 -8.31
CA ASP A 32 30.75 15.13 -7.41
C ASP A 32 29.71 14.55 -6.44
N LEU A 33 28.79 13.73 -6.94
CA LEU A 33 27.77 13.06 -6.12
C LEU A 33 28.41 12.03 -5.18
N HIS A 34 29.42 11.31 -5.67
CA HIS A 34 30.20 10.38 -4.85
C HIS A 34 30.87 11.13 -3.69
N GLN A 35 31.50 12.27 -3.97
CA GLN A 35 32.14 13.08 -2.95
C GLN A 35 31.14 13.60 -1.91
N LEU A 36 29.95 14.03 -2.32
CA LEU A 36 28.90 14.47 -1.40
C LEU A 36 28.46 13.38 -0.43
N LEU A 37 28.28 12.16 -0.93
CA LEU A 37 27.94 11.00 -0.09
C LEU A 37 29.07 10.70 0.91
N VAL A 38 30.33 10.69 0.45
CA VAL A 38 31.49 10.41 1.30
C VAL A 38 31.65 11.48 2.38
N GLU A 39 31.45 12.76 2.05
CA GLU A 39 31.46 13.86 3.00
C GLU A 39 30.34 13.71 4.04
N ALA A 40 29.12 13.39 3.61
CA ALA A 40 27.99 13.16 4.51
C ALA A 40 28.22 11.95 5.43
N ALA A 41 28.75 10.84 4.90
CA ALA A 41 29.07 9.64 5.67
C ALA A 41 30.18 9.90 6.72
N LYS A 42 31.20 10.68 6.34
CA LYS A 42 32.26 11.14 7.28
C LYS A 42 31.69 12.00 8.41
N LEU A 43 30.85 12.98 8.08
CA LEU A 43 30.18 13.81 9.09
C LEU A 43 29.35 12.98 10.08
N LEU A 44 28.79 11.88 9.58
CA LEU A 44 27.99 10.94 10.35
C LEU A 44 28.76 9.83 11.02
N ASN A 45 30.08 9.76 10.87
CA ASN A 45 30.89 8.64 11.36
C ASN A 45 30.27 7.27 10.99
N THR A 46 29.86 7.12 9.72
CA THR A 46 29.31 5.89 9.15
C THR A 46 30.06 5.52 7.87
N GLU A 47 30.00 4.24 7.48
CA GLU A 47 30.56 3.80 6.21
C GLU A 47 29.68 4.27 5.05
N ALA A 48 30.29 4.70 3.94
CA ALA A 48 29.55 5.14 2.77
C ALA A 48 28.90 3.91 2.06
N PRO A 49 27.55 3.85 1.98
CA PRO A 49 26.84 2.83 1.23
C PRO A 49 27.04 3.04 -0.28
N ASP A 50 26.55 2.11 -1.10
CA ASP A 50 26.49 2.39 -2.54
C ASP A 50 25.39 3.42 -2.82
N LEU A 51 25.58 4.26 -3.85
CA LEU A 51 24.60 5.27 -4.25
C LEU A 51 24.23 5.07 -5.71
N TYR A 52 22.94 5.04 -6.01
CA TYR A 52 22.41 4.86 -7.35
C TYR A 52 21.57 6.08 -7.75
N ILE A 53 21.68 6.50 -9.01
CA ILE A 53 20.81 7.50 -9.62
C ILE A 53 19.79 6.83 -10.52
N ARG A 54 18.50 7.09 -10.26
CA ARG A 54 17.38 6.53 -11.02
C ARG A 54 16.66 7.62 -11.80
N GLN A 55 16.41 7.37 -13.08
CA GLN A 55 15.64 8.29 -13.91
C GLN A 55 14.18 8.29 -13.45
N ASN A 56 13.71 9.43 -12.91
CA ASN A 56 12.32 9.59 -12.51
C ASN A 56 11.96 11.09 -12.39
N PRO A 57 10.87 11.55 -13.03
CA PRO A 57 10.45 12.96 -12.96
C PRO A 57 9.93 13.38 -11.58
N VAL A 58 9.67 12.42 -10.69
CA VAL A 58 9.14 12.66 -9.35
C VAL A 58 10.29 12.72 -8.33
N PRO A 59 10.46 13.84 -7.60
CA PRO A 59 11.47 13.99 -6.54
C PRO A 59 11.37 12.90 -5.46
N ASN A 60 12.38 12.03 -5.37
CA ASN A 60 12.45 11.01 -4.31
C ASN A 60 13.88 10.50 -4.05
N ALA A 61 14.12 10.08 -2.81
CA ALA A 61 15.30 9.32 -2.41
C ALA A 61 14.90 8.25 -1.38
N TYR A 62 15.58 7.12 -1.36
CA TYR A 62 15.32 6.06 -0.39
C TYR A 62 16.54 5.18 -0.12
N THR A 63 16.56 4.59 1.06
CA THR A 63 17.61 3.70 1.56
C THR A 63 17.12 2.27 1.64
N LEU A 64 17.96 1.32 1.18
CA LEU A 64 17.70 -0.11 1.28
C LEU A 64 18.83 -0.80 2.05
N ALA A 65 18.46 -1.48 3.13
CA ALA A 65 19.37 -2.27 3.96
C ALA A 65 18.94 -3.74 3.92
N ILE A 66 19.84 -4.60 3.44
CA ILE A 66 19.54 -6.01 3.17
C ILE A 66 20.47 -6.87 4.01
N ASN A 67 19.92 -7.93 4.59
CA ASN A 67 20.67 -8.78 5.50
C ASN A 67 21.83 -9.47 4.76
N GLY A 68 23.07 -9.26 5.24
CA GLY A 68 24.28 -9.83 4.67
C GLY A 68 24.78 -9.18 3.37
N LYS A 69 24.22 -8.03 2.94
CA LYS A 69 24.72 -7.25 1.80
C LYS A 69 25.03 -5.81 2.21
N LYS A 70 25.90 -5.15 1.43
CA LYS A 70 26.18 -3.72 1.61
C LYS A 70 24.88 -2.92 1.37
N PRO A 71 24.49 -2.01 2.28
CA PRO A 71 23.33 -1.15 2.06
C PRO A 71 23.58 -0.19 0.90
N PHE A 72 22.50 0.29 0.28
CA PHE A 72 22.59 1.27 -0.79
C PHE A 72 21.45 2.30 -0.74
N ILE A 73 21.72 3.46 -1.29
CA ILE A 73 20.81 4.60 -1.40
C ILE A 73 20.46 4.79 -2.88
N VAL A 74 19.21 5.11 -3.19
CA VAL A 74 18.76 5.48 -4.53
C VAL A 74 18.24 6.92 -4.50
N VAL A 75 18.67 7.74 -5.45
CA VAL A 75 18.23 9.13 -5.62
C VAL A 75 17.67 9.31 -7.01
N HIS A 76 16.51 9.96 -7.13
CA HIS A 76 15.90 10.27 -8.42
C HIS A 76 16.57 11.47 -9.10
N THR A 77 16.65 11.46 -10.42
CA THR A 77 17.22 12.55 -11.23
C THR A 77 16.57 13.91 -10.95
N SER A 78 15.28 13.93 -10.68
CA SER A 78 14.52 15.14 -10.31
C SER A 78 15.04 15.84 -9.06
N LEU A 79 15.56 15.12 -8.05
CA LEU A 79 16.21 15.76 -6.89
C LEU A 79 17.57 16.33 -7.24
N VAL A 80 18.32 15.63 -8.09
CA VAL A 80 19.66 16.08 -8.53
C VAL A 80 19.56 17.37 -9.34
N GLU A 81 18.50 17.53 -10.14
CA GLU A 81 18.24 18.74 -10.92
C GLU A 81 17.63 19.88 -10.10
N LEU A 82 16.78 19.57 -9.11
CA LEU A 82 16.05 20.56 -8.33
C LEU A 82 16.88 21.18 -7.19
N LEU A 83 17.78 20.39 -6.59
CA LEU A 83 18.47 20.76 -5.36
C LEU A 83 19.90 21.24 -5.61
N THR A 84 20.31 22.25 -4.86
CA THR A 84 21.71 22.69 -4.79
C THR A 84 22.59 21.62 -4.13
N ARG A 85 23.91 21.74 -4.30
CA ARG A 85 24.90 20.82 -3.71
C ARG A 85 24.69 20.57 -2.20
N LYS A 86 24.42 21.63 -1.43
CA LYS A 86 24.20 21.55 0.03
C LYS A 86 22.84 20.91 0.37
N GLU A 87 21.81 21.24 -0.39
CA GLU A 87 20.46 20.67 -0.21
C GLU A 87 20.43 19.17 -0.54
N LEU A 88 21.10 18.76 -1.62
CA LEU A 88 21.24 17.35 -1.98
C LEU A 88 22.08 16.59 -0.95
N GLN A 89 23.12 17.20 -0.39
CA GLN A 89 23.86 16.63 0.73
C GLN A 89 22.97 16.45 1.97
N ALA A 90 22.01 17.35 2.19
CA ALA A 90 21.03 17.22 3.27
C ALA A 90 20.15 15.97 3.09
N VAL A 91 19.71 15.70 1.85
CA VAL A 91 18.97 14.49 1.48
C VAL A 91 19.81 13.24 1.74
N LEU A 92 21.05 13.21 1.24
CA LEU A 92 21.94 12.06 1.42
C LEU A 92 22.24 11.79 2.90
N ALA A 93 22.44 12.86 3.68
CA ALA A 93 22.67 12.74 5.11
C ALA A 93 21.43 12.20 5.85
N HIS A 94 20.21 12.58 5.43
CA HIS A 94 18.97 11.99 5.93
C HIS A 94 18.92 10.48 5.70
N GLU A 95 19.19 10.04 4.47
CA GLU A 95 19.21 8.64 4.08
C GLU A 95 20.24 7.83 4.89
N LEU A 96 21.44 8.38 5.07
CA LEU A 96 22.48 7.80 5.94
C LEU A 96 22.05 7.72 7.41
N GLY A 97 21.19 8.63 7.86
CA GLY A 97 20.58 8.59 9.19
C GLY A 97 19.76 7.33 9.44
N HIS A 98 19.00 6.87 8.43
CA HIS A 98 18.23 5.62 8.52
C HIS A 98 19.12 4.40 8.70
N LEU A 99 20.29 4.37 8.05
CA LEU A 99 21.28 3.32 8.22
C LEU A 99 21.92 3.36 9.61
N LYS A 100 22.30 4.55 10.07
CA LYS A 100 23.01 4.71 11.34
C LYS A 100 22.16 4.35 12.56
N CYS A 101 20.85 4.58 12.50
CA CYS A 101 19.92 4.29 13.58
C CYS A 101 19.31 2.87 13.51
N ASP A 102 19.85 1.96 12.68
CA ASP A 102 19.34 0.58 12.46
C ASP A 102 17.84 0.49 12.08
N HIS A 103 17.24 1.60 11.65
CA HIS A 103 15.87 1.64 11.13
C HIS A 103 15.78 1.10 9.69
N GLY A 104 16.91 0.97 8.98
CA GLY A 104 16.97 0.50 7.60
C GLY A 104 16.34 -0.88 7.36
N VAL A 105 16.40 -1.81 8.32
CA VAL A 105 15.80 -3.15 8.19
C VAL A 105 14.28 -3.08 8.25
N TRP A 106 13.71 -2.25 9.13
CA TRP A 106 12.26 -2.05 9.25
C TRP A 106 11.71 -1.19 8.12
N LEU A 107 12.46 -0.19 7.63
CA LEU A 107 12.11 0.58 6.44
C LEU A 107 12.17 -0.28 5.16
N THR A 108 13.15 -1.17 5.04
CA THR A 108 13.22 -2.12 3.94
C THR A 108 12.03 -3.07 4.00
N PHE A 109 11.67 -3.57 5.19
CA PHE A 109 10.43 -4.35 5.39
C PHE A 109 9.15 -3.56 5.08
N ALA A 110 9.06 -2.30 5.50
CA ALA A 110 7.90 -1.43 5.24
C ALA A 110 7.78 -1.09 3.75
N ASN A 111 8.90 -0.80 3.07
CA ASN A 111 8.99 -0.56 1.62
C ASN A 111 8.69 -1.83 0.83
N ILE A 112 9.13 -3.01 1.30
CA ILE A 112 8.78 -4.31 0.72
C ILE A 112 7.27 -4.58 0.88
N LEU A 113 6.66 -4.18 2.00
CA LEU A 113 5.21 -4.26 2.24
C LEU A 113 4.40 -3.22 1.44
N THR A 114 4.93 -2.01 1.21
CA THR A 114 4.24 -0.94 0.45
C THR A 114 4.47 -0.98 -1.05
N MET A 115 5.52 -1.65 -1.54
CA MET A 115 5.75 -1.84 -2.98
C MET A 115 4.80 -2.84 -3.64
N GLY A 116 4.01 -3.60 -2.88
CA GLY A 116 2.83 -4.31 -3.42
C GLY A 116 1.77 -3.31 -3.87
N ALA A 117 1.41 -2.37 -3.00
CA ALA A 117 0.44 -1.29 -3.24
C ALA A 117 0.99 -0.17 -4.13
N TYR A 118 1.33 -0.51 -5.35
CA TYR A 118 1.20 0.45 -6.42
C TYR A 118 -0.34 0.73 -6.48
N SER A 119 -0.77 1.92 -6.05
CA SER A 119 -1.91 2.77 -6.52
C SER A 119 -2.19 3.91 -5.53
N VAL A 120 -1.13 4.41 -4.92
CA VAL A 120 -1.19 5.64 -4.13
C VAL A 120 -0.51 6.74 -4.97
N PRO A 121 -1.11 7.94 -5.10
CA PRO A 121 -0.38 9.09 -5.61
C PRO A 121 0.91 9.21 -4.81
N VAL A 122 2.04 9.01 -5.48
CA VAL A 122 3.41 9.30 -5.05
C VAL A 122 3.55 9.62 -3.56
N LEU A 123 4.06 8.66 -2.77
CA LEU A 123 4.52 8.89 -1.41
C LEU A 123 5.74 9.81 -1.44
N TYR A 124 5.44 11.09 -1.47
CA TYR A 124 6.37 12.18 -1.44
C TYR A 124 6.91 12.38 0.00
N HIS A 125 8.21 12.68 0.09
CA HIS A 125 8.85 13.50 1.13
C HIS A 125 9.34 12.84 2.44
N HIS A 126 10.18 11.82 2.31
CA HIS A 126 11.17 11.45 3.35
C HIS A 126 12.38 12.40 3.28
N LEU A 127 12.36 13.43 4.11
CA LEU A 127 13.52 14.28 4.36
C LEU A 127 13.42 14.76 5.80
N ILE A 128 14.31 14.40 6.73
CA ILE A 128 14.79 15.26 7.83
C ILE A 128 15.91 14.56 8.65
N LEU A 129 17.07 15.10 9.07
CA LEU A 129 17.98 16.20 8.70
C LEU A 129 19.27 15.97 9.49
N ILE A 130 20.43 16.15 8.85
CA ILE A 130 21.75 16.10 9.51
C ILE A 130 22.65 17.23 8.98
N LEU A 131 22.14 18.46 8.92
CA LEU A 131 23.00 19.60 8.56
C LEU A 131 22.83 20.79 9.50
N ASP A 132 23.94 21.48 9.68
CA ASP A 132 24.19 22.63 10.54
C ASP A 132 23.42 23.90 10.12
N CYS A 133 22.62 23.83 9.05
CA CYS A 133 22.02 25.00 8.40
C CYS A 133 20.52 24.81 8.23
N GLN A 134 19.75 25.30 9.21
CA GLN A 134 18.28 25.32 9.19
C GLN A 134 17.68 25.88 7.88
N GLU A 135 18.38 26.83 7.26
CA GLU A 135 17.92 27.52 6.07
C GLU A 135 17.97 26.59 4.84
N VAL A 136 19.04 25.81 4.70
CA VAL A 136 19.18 24.79 3.64
C VAL A 136 18.02 23.80 3.72
N VAL A 137 17.69 23.39 4.94
CA VAL A 137 16.63 22.44 5.22
C VAL A 137 15.25 22.98 4.86
N ILE A 138 14.95 24.19 5.29
CA ILE A 138 13.67 24.85 5.01
C ILE A 138 13.56 25.08 3.50
N SER A 139 14.67 25.42 2.84
CA SER A 139 14.75 25.53 1.39
C SER A 139 14.42 24.21 0.68
N VAL A 140 14.90 23.06 1.17
CA VAL A 140 14.49 21.76 0.62
C VAL A 140 12.98 21.56 0.78
N LEU A 141 12.42 21.77 1.97
CA LEU A 141 10.97 21.60 2.20
C LEU A 141 10.11 22.49 1.31
N MET A 142 10.57 23.72 1.06
CA MET A 142 9.95 24.67 0.14
C MET A 142 9.97 24.17 -1.31
N LYS A 143 11.14 23.71 -1.79
CA LYS A 143 11.28 23.16 -3.15
C LYS A 143 10.47 21.88 -3.35
N LEU A 144 10.30 21.08 -2.29
CA LEU A 144 9.45 19.90 -2.29
C LEU A 144 7.94 20.25 -2.30
N ALA A 145 7.55 21.40 -1.72
CA ALA A 145 6.16 21.84 -1.69
C ALA A 145 5.65 22.37 -3.04
N GLY A 146 6.52 22.98 -3.85
CA GLY A 146 6.11 23.55 -5.14
C GLY A 146 7.24 23.97 -6.08
N GLY A 147 8.47 23.56 -5.81
CA GLY A 147 9.62 23.89 -6.64
C GLY A 147 9.71 22.99 -7.88
N CYS A 148 10.10 23.61 -8.99
CA CYS A 148 10.60 22.92 -10.16
C CYS A 148 11.95 23.56 -10.56
N PRO A 149 12.82 22.86 -11.31
CA PRO A 149 14.15 23.39 -11.63
C PRO A 149 14.15 24.78 -12.27
N SER A 150 13.10 25.15 -13.03
CA SER A 150 12.97 26.47 -13.65
C SER A 150 12.51 27.59 -12.71
N LEU A 151 11.90 27.26 -11.57
CA LEU A 151 11.38 28.22 -10.59
C LEU A 151 12.20 28.24 -9.29
N ALA A 152 13.11 27.28 -9.10
CA ALA A 152 13.84 27.08 -7.86
C ALA A 152 14.59 28.34 -7.38
N ASP A 153 15.15 29.13 -8.30
CA ASP A 153 15.89 30.36 -7.99
C ASP A 153 14.98 31.56 -7.62
N GLN A 154 13.67 31.46 -7.90
CA GLN A 154 12.68 32.50 -7.57
C GLN A 154 12.01 32.26 -6.21
N LEU A 155 12.26 31.11 -5.58
CA LEU A 155 11.66 30.76 -4.30
C LEU A 155 12.40 31.45 -3.15
N ASN A 156 11.63 31.95 -2.17
CA ASN A 156 12.16 32.70 -1.04
C ASN A 156 11.80 32.01 0.29
N VAL A 157 12.82 31.68 1.08
CA VAL A 157 12.68 30.97 2.35
C VAL A 157 11.87 31.77 3.38
N ASP A 158 12.08 33.09 3.48
CA ASP A 158 11.36 33.94 4.42
C ASP A 158 9.87 34.01 4.10
N ALA A 159 9.51 34.12 2.82
CA ALA A 159 8.14 34.08 2.34
C ALA A 159 7.47 32.72 2.65
N PHE A 160 8.20 31.61 2.49
CA PHE A 160 7.70 30.28 2.85
C PHE A 160 7.49 30.11 4.36
N LEU A 161 8.36 30.71 5.19
CA LEU A 161 8.17 30.76 6.64
C LEU A 161 6.98 31.65 7.04
N GLU A 162 6.73 32.75 6.33
CA GLU A 162 5.54 33.57 6.53
C GLU A 162 4.25 32.81 6.18
N GLN A 163 4.27 32.07 5.06
CA GLN A 163 3.20 31.14 4.71
C GLN A 163 2.97 30.11 5.83
N ALA A 164 4.03 29.55 6.41
CA ALA A 164 3.92 28.58 7.50
C ALA A 164 3.29 29.18 8.76
N ARG A 165 3.63 30.43 9.12
CA ARG A 165 2.98 31.18 10.21
C ARG A 165 1.50 31.47 9.91
N SER A 166 1.18 31.84 8.69
CA SER A 166 -0.21 32.08 8.25
C SER A 166 -1.04 30.80 8.30
N TYR A 167 -0.47 29.66 7.87
CA TYR A 167 -1.14 28.36 7.93
C TYR A 167 -1.54 28.00 9.35
N ASP A 168 -0.65 28.18 10.33
CA ASP A 168 -0.97 27.85 11.71
C ASP A 168 -2.07 28.73 12.31
N LYS A 169 -2.06 30.02 11.99
CA LYS A 169 -3.12 30.97 12.38
C LYS A 169 -4.46 30.61 11.73
N ALA A 170 -4.47 30.25 10.45
CA ALA A 170 -5.67 29.80 9.77
C ALA A 170 -6.19 28.47 10.33
N ALA A 171 -5.28 27.60 10.76
CA ALA A 171 -5.59 26.29 11.28
C ALA A 171 -5.88 26.28 12.80
N SER A 172 -5.83 27.42 13.50
CA SER A 172 -5.98 27.50 14.97
C SER A 172 -7.43 27.47 15.45
N ASN A 173 -8.41 27.56 14.54
CA ASN A 173 -9.83 27.36 14.85
C ASN A 173 -10.22 25.87 14.74
N PRO A 174 -11.36 25.42 15.30
CA PRO A 174 -11.75 24.00 15.32
C PRO A 174 -11.82 23.35 13.93
N VAL A 175 -12.32 24.07 12.92
CA VAL A 175 -12.40 23.62 11.52
C VAL A 175 -10.99 23.47 10.93
N GLY A 176 -10.13 24.45 11.16
CA GLY A 176 -8.74 24.45 10.75
C GLY A 176 -7.92 23.34 11.41
N TRP A 177 -8.20 23.01 12.67
CA TRP A 177 -7.62 21.86 13.36
C TRP A 177 -8.08 20.54 12.73
N TYR A 178 -9.36 20.42 12.40
CA TYR A 178 -9.90 19.24 11.74
C TYR A 178 -9.32 19.04 10.35
N ILE A 179 -9.30 20.08 9.51
CA ILE A 179 -8.70 20.04 8.16
C ILE A 179 -7.22 19.67 8.24
N ARG A 180 -6.47 20.30 9.15
CA ARG A 180 -5.06 19.97 9.41
C ARG A 180 -4.90 18.48 9.73
N ASN A 181 -5.70 17.94 10.65
CA ASN A 181 -5.62 16.53 11.04
C ASN A 181 -6.03 15.60 9.90
N ALA A 182 -7.11 15.89 9.18
CA ALA A 182 -7.55 15.12 8.01
C ALA A 182 -6.45 15.07 6.94
N GLN A 183 -5.85 16.22 6.61
CA GLN A 183 -4.74 16.30 5.65
C GLN A 183 -3.49 15.56 6.11
N THR A 184 -3.21 15.52 7.41
CA THR A 184 -2.00 14.84 7.95
C THR A 184 -2.17 13.36 8.25
N ARG A 185 -3.42 12.85 8.31
CA ARG A 185 -3.73 11.46 8.67
C ARG A 185 -3.19 10.44 7.66
N GLU A 186 -3.30 10.75 6.37
CA GLU A 186 -2.82 9.88 5.29
C GLU A 186 -1.36 10.15 4.90
N LEU A 187 -0.75 11.19 5.47
CA LEU A 187 0.64 11.52 5.20
C LEU A 187 1.56 10.74 6.12
N SER A 188 2.71 10.31 5.59
CA SER A 188 3.78 9.71 6.41
C SER A 188 4.41 10.73 7.37
N HIS A 189 4.29 12.04 7.11
CA HIS A 189 4.81 13.13 7.94
C HIS A 189 3.86 14.35 7.94
N PRO A 190 3.99 15.29 8.89
CA PRO A 190 3.29 16.58 8.82
C PRO A 190 3.61 17.34 7.51
N LEU A 191 2.73 18.25 7.10
CA LEU A 191 2.92 19.08 5.89
C LEU A 191 4.27 19.84 5.90
N PRO A 192 4.91 20.08 4.73
CA PRO A 192 6.19 20.79 4.63
C PRO A 192 6.22 22.13 5.36
N VAL A 193 5.15 22.91 5.27
CA VAL A 193 5.00 24.20 5.98
C VAL A 193 5.03 24.04 7.50
N MET A 194 4.41 22.99 8.06
CA MET A 194 4.44 22.75 9.51
C MET A 194 5.82 22.31 9.98
N ARG A 195 6.50 21.49 9.18
CA ARG A 195 7.87 21.04 9.46
C ARG A 195 8.85 22.22 9.42
N ALA A 196 8.75 23.06 8.40
CA ALA A 196 9.55 24.27 8.28
C ALA A 196 9.38 25.19 9.50
N ARG A 197 8.14 25.40 9.96
CA ARG A 197 7.86 26.17 11.18
C ARG A 197 8.46 25.53 12.43
N GLU A 198 8.27 24.24 12.67
CA GLU A 198 8.83 23.59 13.87
C GLU A 198 10.36 23.69 13.90
N ILE A 199 11.02 23.54 12.75
CA ILE A 199 12.48 23.68 12.62
C ILE A 199 12.91 25.11 12.96
N ASP A 200 12.17 26.10 12.43
CA ASP A 200 12.40 27.53 12.65
C ASP A 200 12.12 27.98 14.10
N GLU A 201 11.11 27.41 14.77
CA GLU A 201 10.83 27.65 16.18
C GLU A 201 11.86 26.98 17.09
N TRP A 202 12.26 25.75 16.76
CA TRP A 202 13.23 25.01 17.54
C TRP A 202 14.60 25.67 17.51
N SER A 203 15.08 26.10 16.35
CA SER A 203 16.37 26.79 16.21
C SER A 203 16.44 28.11 16.99
N ARG A 204 15.30 28.75 17.25
CA ARG A 204 15.23 29.99 18.05
C ARG A 204 15.11 29.73 19.55
N SER A 205 14.78 28.50 19.95
CA SER A 205 14.55 28.13 21.34
C SER A 205 15.80 28.26 22.22
N GLN A 206 15.61 28.55 23.51
CA GLN A 206 16.72 28.63 24.46
C GLN A 206 17.41 27.26 24.61
N GLU A 207 16.65 26.17 24.52
CA GLU A 207 17.14 24.79 24.52
C GLU A 207 18.17 24.54 23.39
N TYR A 208 17.93 25.07 22.19
CA TYR A 208 18.88 25.03 21.09
C TYR A 208 20.13 25.89 21.35
N LYS A 209 19.98 27.04 22.02
CA LYS A 209 21.07 28.01 22.25
C LYS A 209 21.97 27.66 23.44
N THR A 210 21.44 27.00 24.47
CA THR A 210 22.16 26.76 25.74
C THR A 210 22.65 25.33 25.91
N ASP A 211 22.33 24.42 24.99
CA ASP A 211 22.73 23.02 25.15
C ASP A 211 24.26 22.86 24.91
N PRO A 212 25.05 22.47 25.93
CA PRO A 212 26.50 22.29 25.80
C PRO A 212 26.91 21.15 24.83
N ARG A 213 25.93 20.41 24.29
CA ARG A 213 26.08 19.39 23.25
C ARG A 213 25.87 19.96 21.84
N VAL A 214 25.57 21.25 21.72
CA VAL A 214 25.44 21.98 20.45
C VAL A 214 26.82 22.39 19.91
N ASP A 215 27.79 22.63 20.80
CA ASP A 215 29.17 22.97 20.45
C ASP A 215 30.12 21.76 20.32
N SER A 216 29.73 20.58 20.82
CA SER A 216 30.63 19.41 20.92
C SER A 216 29.98 18.14 20.37
N LEU A 217 30.43 17.77 19.17
CA LEU A 217 30.02 16.65 18.32
C LEU A 217 28.62 16.74 17.67
N TYR A 218 28.66 16.92 16.34
CA TYR A 218 27.61 16.72 15.33
C TYR A 218 26.56 15.63 15.64
N MET A 219 26.94 14.60 16.41
CA MET A 219 26.11 13.43 16.73
C MET A 219 24.96 13.71 17.71
N LYS A 220 25.09 14.69 18.62
CA LYS A 220 24.09 14.91 19.69
C LYS A 220 22.95 15.84 19.30
N ARG A 221 23.15 16.71 18.30
CA ARG A 221 22.11 17.59 17.72
C ARG A 221 21.00 16.82 16.99
N ASN A 222 21.33 15.68 16.37
CA ASN A 222 20.40 14.95 15.49
C ASN A 222 19.37 14.09 16.23
N VAL A 223 19.71 13.57 17.42
CA VAL A 223 18.82 12.70 18.22
C VAL A 223 17.67 13.49 18.86
N TRP A 224 17.87 14.77 19.17
CA TRP A 224 16.87 15.62 19.83
C TRP A 224 15.87 16.25 18.86
N ILE A 225 16.31 16.67 17.66
CA ILE A 225 15.40 17.07 16.57
C ILE A 225 14.46 15.90 16.23
N TRP A 226 15.02 14.70 16.15
CA TRP A 226 14.26 13.47 15.94
C TRP A 226 13.23 13.24 17.05
N ARG A 227 13.64 13.30 18.33
CA ARG A 227 12.73 13.14 19.47
C ARG A 227 11.59 14.17 19.45
N ARG A 228 11.85 15.42 19.09
CA ARG A 228 10.85 16.49 19.06
C ARG A 228 9.88 16.37 17.89
N LEU A 229 10.35 15.92 16.73
CA LEU A 229 9.49 15.66 15.57
C LEU A 229 8.68 14.37 15.71
N VAL A 230 9.21 13.34 16.38
CA VAL A 230 8.43 12.17 16.81
C VAL A 230 7.36 12.58 17.83
N LEU A 231 7.68 13.49 18.76
CA LEU A 231 6.68 14.07 19.65
C LEU A 231 5.64 14.91 18.89
N LEU A 232 6.03 15.59 17.82
CA LEU A 232 5.11 16.33 16.95
C LEU A 232 4.23 15.38 16.14
N GLU A 233 4.80 14.30 15.60
CA GLU A 233 4.05 13.23 14.93
C GLU A 233 3.06 12.59 15.90
N ASN A 234 3.48 12.25 17.11
CA ASN A 234 2.58 11.78 18.16
C ASN A 234 1.53 12.83 18.52
N ARG A 235 1.87 14.12 18.60
CA ARG A 235 0.92 15.21 18.93
C ARG A 235 -0.20 15.34 17.90
N TYR A 236 0.07 15.10 16.62
CA TYR A 236 -0.90 15.31 15.53
C TYR A 236 -1.47 14.01 14.92
N LYS A 237 -0.85 12.84 15.16
CA LYS A 237 -1.29 11.52 14.69
C LYS A 237 -1.49 10.54 15.85
N HIS A 238 -2.57 10.67 16.63
CA HIS A 238 -2.96 9.63 17.60
C HIS A 238 -3.72 8.50 16.89
N GLY A 239 -3.24 7.25 16.97
CA GLY A 239 -4.05 6.09 16.54
C GLY A 239 -3.39 4.76 16.18
N HIS A 240 -2.07 4.56 16.26
CA HIS A 240 -1.47 3.25 15.97
C HIS A 240 -0.59 2.73 17.12
N ILE A 241 -0.84 1.49 17.54
CA ILE A 241 -0.09 0.68 18.52
C ILE A 241 1.43 0.65 18.24
N LEU A 242 1.88 1.04 17.05
CA LEU A 242 3.29 1.18 16.67
C LEU A 242 4.04 2.34 17.34
N SER A 243 3.36 3.42 17.78
CA SER A 243 4.03 4.56 18.43
C SER A 243 4.38 4.32 19.90
N ILE A 244 3.59 3.49 20.59
CA ILE A 244 3.89 3.04 21.97
C ILE A 244 5.10 2.08 21.97
N PHE A 245 5.22 1.23 20.94
CA PHE A 245 6.40 0.38 20.74
C PHE A 245 7.70 1.16 20.48
N ALA A 246 7.63 2.31 19.79
CA ALA A 246 8.79 3.19 19.58
C ALA A 246 9.28 3.87 20.87
N LEU A 247 8.36 4.13 21.82
CA LEU A 247 8.67 4.71 23.14
C LEU A 247 9.30 3.69 24.09
N GLU A 248 8.83 2.43 24.10
CA GLU A 248 9.38 1.38 24.97
C GLU A 248 10.76 0.87 24.51
N ILE A 249 11.02 0.79 23.19
CA ILE A 249 12.32 0.38 22.66
C ILE A 249 13.40 1.46 22.91
N SER A 250 13.01 2.74 22.90
CA SER A 250 13.93 3.85 23.23
C SER A 250 14.39 3.81 24.70
N PHE A 251 13.59 3.24 25.61
CA PHE A 251 13.95 3.07 27.02
C PHE A 251 14.86 1.85 27.25
N LEU A 252 14.64 0.77 26.49
CA LEU A 252 15.40 -0.49 26.64
C LEU A 252 16.81 -0.42 26.04
N VAL A 253 17.05 0.43 25.04
CA VAL A 253 18.38 0.57 24.40
C VAL A 253 19.33 1.49 25.21
N TYR A 254 18.84 2.27 26.18
CA TYR A 254 19.65 3.25 26.93
C TYR A 254 19.91 2.92 28.41
N ALA A 255 19.49 1.75 28.91
CA ALA A 255 19.66 1.40 30.33
C ALA A 255 20.93 0.59 30.66
N LEU A 256 21.89 0.40 29.76
CA LEU A 256 23.16 -0.28 30.09
C LEU A 256 24.37 0.42 29.46
N PRO A 257 25.22 1.10 30.25
CA PRO A 257 26.54 1.49 29.79
C PRO A 257 27.43 0.24 29.76
N SER A 258 27.87 -0.13 28.57
CA SER A 258 29.13 -0.83 28.29
C SER A 258 29.66 -1.77 29.39
N VAL A 259 29.22 -3.04 29.39
CA VAL A 259 30.01 -4.15 29.98
C VAL A 259 30.04 -5.32 28.99
N THR A 260 31.27 -5.75 28.75
CA THR A 260 31.82 -6.85 27.97
C THR A 260 30.92 -8.08 27.76
N VAL A 261 30.97 -8.62 26.54
CA VAL A 261 30.45 -9.93 26.14
C VAL A 261 31.07 -11.05 26.99
N HIS A 262 30.35 -11.50 28.02
CA HIS A 262 30.23 -12.90 28.49
C HIS A 262 29.27 -12.97 29.68
N SER A 263 28.30 -13.90 29.62
CA SER A 263 27.43 -14.37 30.73
C SER A 263 26.05 -13.70 30.88
N CYS A 264 25.03 -14.25 30.21
CA CYS A 264 23.72 -14.56 30.82
C CYS A 264 22.79 -15.35 29.88
N LEU A 265 23.18 -16.58 29.56
CA LEU A 265 22.22 -17.70 29.55
C LEU A 265 21.95 -18.04 31.02
N ARG A 266 21.00 -17.36 31.67
CA ARG A 266 20.40 -17.75 32.97
C ARG A 266 19.28 -16.77 33.29
N LEU A 267 18.05 -17.14 32.95
CA LEU A 267 16.81 -16.88 33.69
C LEU A 267 15.62 -17.44 32.89
N GLN A 268 15.64 -18.75 32.65
CA GLN A 268 14.41 -19.54 32.54
C GLN A 268 14.63 -20.81 33.35
N GLY A 269 13.91 -20.92 34.46
CA GLY A 269 13.76 -22.18 35.16
C GLY A 269 13.64 -22.07 36.66
N MET A 270 12.47 -21.66 37.16
CA MET A 270 11.85 -22.33 38.31
C MET A 270 10.33 -22.29 38.18
N SER A 271 9.76 -23.29 37.50
CA SER A 271 8.77 -24.21 38.10
C SER A 271 8.42 -25.32 37.11
N ARG A 272 9.02 -26.49 37.30
CA ARG A 272 8.39 -27.83 37.29
C ARG A 272 9.48 -28.92 37.38
N SER A 273 9.69 -29.36 38.62
CA SER A 273 9.86 -30.75 39.06
C SER A 273 10.55 -31.78 38.15
N ARG A 274 11.68 -32.29 38.67
CA ARG A 274 12.24 -33.68 38.59
C ARG A 274 12.59 -34.26 37.21
N MET A 275 13.90 -34.42 36.93
CA MET A 275 14.61 -35.73 36.98
C MET A 275 16.08 -35.63 36.49
N ARG A 276 16.99 -35.95 37.42
CA ARG A 276 18.28 -36.68 37.36
C ARG A 276 19.24 -36.56 36.13
N PHE A 277 20.39 -35.95 36.42
CA PHE A 277 21.79 -36.42 36.23
C PHE A 277 22.15 -37.38 35.07
N LEU A 278 23.10 -36.95 34.22
CA LEU A 278 24.51 -37.42 34.22
C LEU A 278 25.36 -36.62 33.19
N ALA A 279 26.58 -36.27 33.59
CA ALA A 279 27.58 -35.54 32.79
C ALA A 279 28.37 -36.48 31.84
N PRO A 280 29.03 -35.95 30.79
CA PRO A 280 29.79 -36.73 29.80
C PRO A 280 31.28 -36.84 30.18
N PRO A 281 32.04 -37.76 29.56
CA PRO A 281 33.50 -37.63 29.47
C PRO A 281 33.98 -37.33 28.04
N SER A 282 35.18 -36.74 28.02
CA SER A 282 36.00 -36.17 26.94
C SER A 282 36.80 -37.26 26.16
N PRO A 283 37.61 -36.88 25.14
CA PRO A 283 37.91 -37.70 23.95
C PRO A 283 39.28 -38.40 23.96
N HIS A 284 39.42 -39.46 23.14
CA HIS A 284 40.68 -40.08 22.68
C HIS A 284 40.44 -40.67 21.27
N SER A 285 41.08 -40.12 20.23
CA SER A 285 42.32 -40.56 19.57
C SER A 285 42.16 -41.74 18.59
N LEU A 286 42.50 -41.51 17.31
CA LEU A 286 43.39 -42.32 16.43
C LEU A 286 43.14 -41.99 14.94
N GLY A 287 44.17 -41.49 14.23
CA GLY A 287 44.26 -41.54 12.75
C GLY A 287 44.96 -42.84 12.31
N PRO A 288 45.74 -42.88 11.19
CA PRO A 288 45.68 -42.13 9.93
C PRO A 288 45.83 -43.06 8.67
N SER A 289 45.67 -42.54 7.45
CA SER A 289 46.18 -43.05 6.13
C SER A 289 45.39 -42.36 5.00
N LEU A 290 45.89 -41.79 3.89
CA LEU A 290 47.15 -41.85 3.14
C LEU A 290 47.28 -40.58 2.25
N LYS A 291 48.52 -40.12 2.06
CA LYS A 291 49.04 -39.19 1.01
C LYS A 291 48.88 -39.84 -0.39
N ALA A 292 48.98 -39.23 -1.57
CA ALA A 292 49.26 -37.91 -2.15
C ALA A 292 49.02 -38.04 -3.68
N ALA A 293 48.75 -36.94 -4.40
CA ALA A 293 49.29 -36.68 -5.74
C ALA A 293 48.90 -35.26 -6.18
N ALA A 294 49.89 -34.52 -6.70
CA ALA A 294 49.79 -33.14 -7.12
C ALA A 294 50.06 -33.02 -8.63
N LEU A 295 49.52 -31.93 -9.20
CA LEU A 295 50.00 -31.12 -10.35
C LEU A 295 49.69 -31.55 -11.81
N ASN A 296 48.62 -30.95 -12.38
CA ASN A 296 48.58 -29.84 -13.39
C ASN A 296 49.24 -30.02 -14.81
N PRO A 297 49.05 -29.10 -15.79
CA PRO A 297 48.01 -29.15 -16.85
C PRO A 297 48.54 -28.95 -18.30
N THR A 298 47.77 -29.30 -19.34
CA THR A 298 47.90 -28.73 -20.70
C THR A 298 46.70 -29.05 -21.59
N ALA A 299 46.05 -28.04 -22.20
CA ALA A 299 45.69 -28.01 -23.62
C ALA A 299 45.05 -26.65 -24.00
N ARG A 300 45.61 -26.03 -25.05
CA ARG A 300 45.25 -24.72 -25.64
C ARG A 300 44.28 -24.88 -26.82
N PHE A 301 43.44 -23.84 -26.98
CA PHE A 301 42.99 -23.14 -28.20
C PHE A 301 42.99 -23.85 -29.57
N THR A 302 41.83 -23.80 -30.24
CA THR A 302 41.73 -23.49 -31.69
C THR A 302 40.48 -22.62 -31.96
N SER A 303 40.66 -21.66 -32.86
CA SER A 303 39.73 -20.60 -33.30
C SER A 303 39.00 -20.93 -34.62
N PRO A 304 37.91 -20.23 -34.98
CA PRO A 304 37.07 -20.54 -36.15
C PRO A 304 37.53 -19.84 -37.45
N GLN A 305 37.36 -20.51 -38.60
CA GLN A 305 37.63 -19.98 -39.94
C GLN A 305 36.39 -19.32 -40.58
N GLN A 306 36.59 -18.16 -41.18
CA GLN A 306 35.71 -17.46 -42.13
C GLN A 306 36.11 -17.76 -43.58
N LEU A 307 35.12 -17.86 -44.47
CA LEU A 307 35.12 -17.66 -45.95
C LEU A 307 33.61 -17.50 -46.27
N GLY A 308 33.02 -16.51 -46.95
CA GLY A 308 33.36 -15.67 -48.10
C GLY A 308 32.04 -15.54 -48.93
N PRO A 309 31.72 -14.42 -49.61
CA PRO A 309 30.35 -14.04 -49.96
C PRO A 309 29.90 -14.40 -51.40
N ALA A 310 28.60 -14.51 -51.65
CA ALA A 310 28.02 -14.60 -53.00
C ALA A 310 26.77 -13.71 -53.18
N ARG A 311 26.70 -13.06 -54.35
CA ARG A 311 25.71 -12.06 -54.82
C ARG A 311 24.50 -12.69 -55.54
N HIS A 312 23.54 -11.81 -55.88
CA HIS A 312 22.34 -11.96 -56.73
C HIS A 312 21.11 -12.58 -56.03
N GLY A 313 19.87 -12.16 -56.24
CA GLY A 313 19.25 -11.21 -57.17
C GLY A 313 17.73 -11.44 -57.13
N CYS A 314 16.98 -10.36 -57.35
CA CYS A 314 15.57 -10.20 -57.73
C CYS A 314 14.52 -11.35 -57.66
N SER A 315 13.32 -10.86 -57.30
CA SER A 315 11.98 -11.18 -57.85
C SER A 315 11.12 -12.22 -57.14
N GLY A 316 9.87 -11.80 -56.90
CA GLY A 316 8.86 -12.57 -56.21
C GLY A 316 8.07 -13.53 -57.11
N ALA A 317 7.29 -14.37 -56.45
CA ALA A 317 6.07 -14.97 -56.99
C ALA A 317 5.26 -15.52 -55.80
N GLY A 318 3.97 -15.21 -55.79
CA GLY A 318 3.08 -15.54 -54.69
C GLY A 318 2.86 -17.04 -54.48
N ARG A 319 2.37 -17.38 -53.29
CA ARG A 319 1.71 -18.67 -53.05
C ARG A 319 0.62 -18.56 -51.99
N ARG A 320 -0.62 -18.69 -52.50
CA ARG A 320 -1.75 -19.46 -51.96
C ARG A 320 -2.20 -19.16 -50.52
N ARG A 321 -3.36 -18.50 -50.45
CA ARG A 321 -4.34 -18.61 -49.36
C ARG A 321 -4.53 -20.07 -48.94
N ARG A 322 -4.16 -20.41 -47.70
CA ARG A 322 -4.65 -21.59 -47.00
C ARG A 322 -5.95 -21.21 -46.28
N ARG A 323 -7.02 -21.95 -46.61
CA ARG A 323 -8.30 -21.96 -45.88
C ARG A 323 -8.02 -22.19 -44.39
N ALA A 324 -8.57 -21.32 -43.55
CA ALA A 324 -8.69 -21.57 -42.12
C ALA A 324 -9.69 -22.70 -41.89
N SER A 325 -9.29 -23.71 -41.12
CA SER A 325 -10.19 -24.70 -40.55
C SER A 325 -10.98 -24.06 -39.39
N PRO A 326 -12.24 -24.47 -39.15
CA PRO A 326 -13.07 -23.87 -38.13
C PRO A 326 -12.57 -24.25 -36.73
N ALA A 327 -12.77 -23.32 -35.79
CA ALA A 327 -12.37 -23.38 -34.41
C ALA A 327 -12.70 -24.73 -33.74
N SER A 328 -11.69 -25.34 -33.12
CA SER A 328 -11.88 -26.45 -32.20
C SER A 328 -12.68 -25.95 -30.99
N ALA A 329 -13.81 -26.61 -30.71
CA ALA A 329 -14.54 -26.47 -29.45
C ALA A 329 -13.56 -26.62 -28.29
N THR A 330 -13.37 -25.54 -27.52
CA THR A 330 -12.51 -25.54 -26.34
C THR A 330 -13.26 -26.25 -25.23
N ASN A 331 -12.73 -27.39 -24.76
CA ASN A 331 -13.19 -28.04 -23.54
C ASN A 331 -13.18 -27.02 -22.37
N PRO A 332 -14.13 -27.10 -21.42
CA PRO A 332 -14.11 -26.27 -20.23
C PRO A 332 -12.80 -26.50 -19.45
N PRO A 333 -12.29 -25.47 -18.75
CA PRO A 333 -11.01 -25.56 -18.07
C PRO A 333 -11.09 -26.63 -16.98
N GLN A 334 -10.17 -27.59 -17.00
CA GLN A 334 -10.03 -28.54 -15.90
C GLN A 334 -9.55 -27.75 -14.67
N LEU A 335 -10.39 -27.67 -13.63
CA LEU A 335 -10.04 -27.02 -12.35
C LEU A 335 -8.90 -27.71 -11.59
N SER A 336 -8.30 -28.79 -12.12
CA SER A 336 -7.22 -29.54 -11.46
C SER A 336 -5.99 -28.69 -11.11
N SER A 337 -5.83 -27.50 -11.73
CA SER A 337 -4.80 -26.53 -11.40
C SER A 337 -5.27 -25.30 -10.60
N ILE A 338 -6.57 -25.13 -10.40
CA ILE A 338 -7.16 -23.98 -9.70
C ILE A 338 -7.22 -24.27 -8.20
N GLN A 339 -6.67 -23.37 -7.39
CA GLN A 339 -6.68 -23.46 -5.92
C GLN A 339 -7.64 -22.46 -5.29
N SER A 340 -7.99 -21.39 -6.01
CA SER A 340 -8.88 -20.36 -5.48
C SER A 340 -9.79 -19.80 -6.56
N VAL A 341 -10.99 -19.40 -6.15
CA VAL A 341 -12.00 -18.77 -6.99
C VAL A 341 -12.30 -17.38 -6.43
N VAL A 342 -12.32 -16.37 -7.29
CA VAL A 342 -12.74 -15.01 -6.96
C VAL A 342 -14.00 -14.71 -7.76
N LEU A 343 -15.06 -14.29 -7.08
CA LEU A 343 -16.37 -14.05 -7.67
C LEU A 343 -16.73 -12.58 -7.60
N ASP A 344 -17.19 -12.05 -8.72
CA ASP A 344 -18.01 -10.85 -8.74
C ASP A 344 -19.42 -11.13 -8.18
N ILE A 345 -20.15 -10.08 -7.80
CA ILE A 345 -21.51 -10.17 -7.27
C ILE A 345 -22.54 -9.91 -8.38
N GLU A 346 -22.64 -8.67 -8.82
CA GLU A 346 -23.66 -8.20 -9.77
C GLU A 346 -23.45 -8.90 -11.12
N GLY A 347 -24.53 -9.46 -11.69
CA GLY A 347 -24.45 -10.17 -12.97
C GLY A 347 -23.72 -11.51 -12.95
N THR A 348 -23.18 -11.93 -11.79
CA THR A 348 -22.36 -13.14 -11.64
C THR A 348 -22.92 -14.12 -10.62
N THR A 349 -22.93 -13.75 -9.33
CA THR A 349 -23.58 -14.55 -8.27
C THR A 349 -25.02 -14.10 -8.01
N SER A 350 -25.32 -12.83 -8.28
CA SER A 350 -26.59 -12.19 -7.99
C SER A 350 -27.11 -11.42 -9.22
N PRO A 351 -28.42 -11.34 -9.43
CA PRO A 351 -28.99 -10.53 -10.50
C PRO A 351 -28.59 -9.05 -10.36
N ILE A 352 -28.31 -8.37 -11.47
CA ILE A 352 -28.02 -6.92 -11.48
C ILE A 352 -29.21 -6.12 -10.92
N SER A 353 -30.43 -6.59 -11.18
CA SER A 353 -31.67 -6.03 -10.64
C SER A 353 -31.75 -6.07 -9.12
N PHE A 354 -31.05 -6.98 -8.44
CA PHE A 354 -31.10 -7.02 -6.98
C PHE A 354 -30.47 -5.77 -6.35
N VAL A 355 -29.36 -5.28 -6.88
CA VAL A 355 -28.73 -4.06 -6.36
C VAL A 355 -29.54 -2.82 -6.74
N THR A 356 -29.95 -2.74 -8.00
CA THR A 356 -30.61 -1.57 -8.59
C THR A 356 -32.09 -1.42 -8.21
N ASP A 357 -32.82 -2.53 -8.11
CA ASP A 357 -34.27 -2.53 -7.86
C ASP A 357 -34.63 -2.89 -6.41
N VAL A 358 -33.68 -3.42 -5.61
CA VAL A 358 -33.94 -3.79 -4.20
C VAL A 358 -33.06 -3.01 -3.23
N LEU A 359 -31.73 -3.12 -3.30
CA LEU A 359 -30.86 -2.52 -2.27
C LEU A 359 -30.89 -0.99 -2.26
N PHE A 360 -30.73 -0.33 -3.42
CA PHE A 360 -30.76 1.13 -3.48
C PHE A 360 -32.15 1.71 -3.17
N PRO A 361 -33.26 1.18 -3.72
CA PRO A 361 -34.60 1.62 -3.33
C PRO A 361 -34.89 1.39 -1.85
N TYR A 362 -34.48 0.25 -1.29
CA TYR A 362 -34.67 -0.01 0.14
C TYR A 362 -33.95 1.02 1.00
N ALA A 363 -32.70 1.36 0.67
CA ALA A 363 -31.96 2.39 1.40
C ALA A 363 -32.70 3.74 1.35
N ARG A 364 -33.16 4.17 0.16
CA ARG A 364 -33.92 5.40 -0.04
C ARG A 364 -35.22 5.42 0.77
N ASP A 365 -36.03 4.36 0.68
CA ASP A 365 -37.36 4.32 1.26
C ASP A 365 -37.35 4.14 2.79
N ASN A 366 -36.23 3.68 3.35
CA ASN A 366 -36.09 3.40 4.78
C ASN A 366 -35.14 4.34 5.54
N VAL A 367 -34.61 5.40 4.90
CA VAL A 367 -33.75 6.39 5.59
C VAL A 367 -34.44 6.93 6.83
N ARG A 368 -35.67 7.42 6.70
CA ARG A 368 -36.45 7.99 7.80
C ARG A 368 -36.64 6.97 8.92
N LYS A 369 -37.13 5.78 8.58
CA LYS A 369 -37.39 4.69 9.53
C LYS A 369 -36.12 4.30 10.30
N HIS A 370 -34.99 4.19 9.61
CA HIS A 370 -33.70 3.87 10.24
C HIS A 370 -33.28 4.98 11.20
N LEU A 371 -33.20 6.22 10.73
CA LEU A 371 -32.83 7.37 11.57
C LEU A 371 -33.78 7.52 12.77
N ASP A 372 -35.08 7.31 12.59
CA ASP A 372 -36.05 7.37 13.69
C ASP A 372 -35.78 6.31 14.76
N ALA A 373 -35.40 5.09 14.36
CA ALA A 373 -35.11 3.99 15.27
C ALA A 373 -33.74 4.13 15.96
N THR A 374 -32.74 4.70 15.28
CA THR A 374 -31.34 4.68 15.72
C THR A 374 -30.81 6.06 16.14
N TYR A 375 -31.59 7.13 16.08
CA TYR A 375 -31.14 8.51 16.41
C TYR A 375 -30.37 8.65 17.73
N GLY A 376 -30.72 7.82 18.73
CA GLY A 376 -30.06 7.86 20.04
C GLY A 376 -28.73 7.12 20.14
N THR A 377 -28.26 6.47 19.07
CA THR A 377 -27.00 5.71 19.08
C THR A 377 -25.82 6.59 18.66
N ASP A 378 -24.64 6.29 19.19
CA ASP A 378 -23.40 6.99 18.82
C ASP A 378 -23.10 6.81 17.31
N GLU A 379 -23.37 5.62 16.75
CA GLU A 379 -23.16 5.32 15.32
C GLU A 379 -24.01 6.22 14.41
N THR A 380 -25.29 6.41 14.73
CA THR A 380 -26.17 7.28 13.94
C THR A 380 -25.82 8.75 14.13
N ASN A 381 -25.38 9.16 15.32
CA ASN A 381 -24.91 10.52 15.54
C ASN A 381 -23.65 10.82 14.72
N ASP A 382 -22.73 9.87 14.58
CA ASP A 382 -21.56 9.99 13.71
C ASP A 382 -21.97 10.11 12.23
N ASP A 383 -22.93 9.28 11.76
CA ASP A 383 -23.48 9.37 10.40
C ASP A 383 -24.11 10.75 10.14
N ILE A 384 -24.92 11.24 11.09
CA ILE A 384 -25.58 12.55 11.02
C ILE A 384 -24.52 13.66 10.92
N ALA A 385 -23.46 13.61 11.74
CA ALA A 385 -22.39 14.61 11.72
C ALA A 385 -21.68 14.64 10.35
N LEU A 386 -21.38 13.48 9.78
CA LEU A 386 -20.75 13.38 8.46
C LEU A 386 -21.66 13.85 7.32
N LEU A 387 -22.96 13.53 7.39
CA LEU A 387 -23.95 14.01 6.42
C LEU A 387 -24.15 15.52 6.52
N ARG A 388 -24.24 16.08 7.74
CA ARG A 388 -24.31 17.54 7.95
C ARG A 388 -23.13 18.25 7.30
N ALA A 389 -21.91 17.77 7.56
CA ALA A 389 -20.70 18.36 6.96
C ALA A 389 -20.71 18.30 5.43
N GLN A 390 -21.19 17.20 4.84
CA GLN A 390 -21.33 17.08 3.39
C GLN A 390 -22.41 18.04 2.85
N VAL A 391 -23.55 18.15 3.51
CA VAL A 391 -24.65 19.04 3.10
C VAL A 391 -24.23 20.51 3.17
N GLU A 392 -23.44 20.91 4.19
CA GLU A 392 -22.88 22.25 4.27
C GLU A 392 -21.96 22.58 3.07
N GLN A 393 -21.12 21.61 2.65
CA GLN A 393 -20.31 21.76 1.44
C GLN A 393 -21.20 21.87 0.19
N ASP A 394 -22.20 21.01 0.07
CA ASP A 394 -23.12 20.99 -1.07
C ASP A 394 -23.90 22.32 -1.20
N LEU A 395 -24.31 22.91 -0.08
CA LEU A 395 -24.95 24.22 -0.04
C LEU A 395 -23.99 25.35 -0.45
N ALA A 396 -22.74 25.29 0.01
CA ALA A 396 -21.71 26.27 -0.37
C ALA A 396 -21.37 26.20 -1.86
N GLU A 397 -21.42 25.01 -2.46
CA GLU A 397 -21.19 24.77 -3.88
C GLU A 397 -22.44 24.97 -4.75
N GLY A 398 -23.61 25.21 -4.14
CA GLY A 398 -24.88 25.41 -4.86
C GLY A 398 -25.41 24.15 -5.55
N VAL A 399 -25.13 22.97 -4.98
CA VAL A 399 -25.59 21.68 -5.51
C VAL A 399 -27.12 21.61 -5.47
N ALA A 400 -27.73 21.30 -6.62
CA ALA A 400 -29.18 21.21 -6.74
C ALA A 400 -29.75 20.11 -5.83
N GLY A 401 -30.74 20.45 -5.00
CA GLY A 401 -31.41 19.53 -4.08
C GLY A 401 -30.82 19.50 -2.66
N ALA A 402 -29.76 20.25 -2.38
CA ALA A 402 -29.24 20.40 -1.02
C ALA A 402 -30.17 21.30 -0.18
N VAL A 403 -30.48 20.86 1.04
CA VAL A 403 -31.36 21.56 2.00
C VAL A 403 -30.61 21.73 3.32
N PRO A 404 -30.61 22.91 3.97
CA PRO A 404 -29.93 23.08 5.27
C PRO A 404 -30.48 22.13 6.32
N VAL A 405 -29.57 21.46 7.04
CA VAL A 405 -29.92 20.61 8.18
C VAL A 405 -29.98 21.49 9.43
N PRO A 406 -31.14 21.60 10.11
CA PRO A 406 -31.30 22.48 11.27
C PRO A 406 -30.45 21.99 12.46
N PRO A 407 -30.08 22.84 13.44
CA PRO A 407 -29.34 22.41 14.62
C PRO A 407 -30.16 21.40 15.45
N ASP A 408 -29.49 20.59 16.27
CA ASP A 408 -30.17 19.53 17.05
C ASP A 408 -31.25 20.07 18.02
N GLU A 409 -31.14 21.34 18.39
CA GLU A 409 -32.10 22.09 19.22
C GLU A 409 -33.46 22.30 18.53
N ALA A 410 -33.52 22.21 17.20
CA ALA A 410 -34.75 22.33 16.42
C ALA A 410 -35.67 21.10 16.59
N GLY A 411 -35.15 20.02 17.17
CA GLY A 411 -35.90 18.79 17.40
C GLY A 411 -35.58 17.70 16.38
N LYS A 412 -35.64 16.45 16.87
CA LYS A 412 -35.30 15.23 16.13
C LYS A 412 -35.98 15.15 14.76
N ASP A 413 -37.29 15.40 14.71
CA ASP A 413 -38.07 15.17 13.49
C ASP A 413 -37.66 16.11 12.35
N GLU A 414 -37.36 17.37 12.66
CA GLU A 414 -36.90 18.37 11.68
C GLU A 414 -35.51 18.04 11.13
N VAL A 415 -34.60 17.56 11.99
CA VAL A 415 -33.27 17.10 11.56
C VAL A 415 -33.40 15.91 10.61
N ILE A 416 -34.24 14.92 10.96
CA ILE A 416 -34.46 13.74 10.13
C ILE A 416 -35.11 14.13 8.79
N ASP A 417 -36.10 15.04 8.77
CA ASP A 417 -36.73 15.50 7.52
C ASP A 417 -35.72 16.11 6.56
N ALA A 418 -34.86 16.99 7.08
CA ALA A 418 -33.81 17.60 6.28
C ALA A 418 -32.80 16.56 5.76
N LEU A 419 -32.38 15.61 6.60
CA LEU A 419 -31.45 14.55 6.18
C LEU A 419 -32.06 13.63 5.12
N VAL A 420 -33.33 13.24 5.29
CA VAL A 420 -34.05 12.40 4.31
C VAL A 420 -34.11 13.11 2.96
N ALA A 421 -34.49 14.39 2.92
CA ALA A 421 -34.54 15.16 1.68
C ALA A 421 -33.17 15.23 0.98
N ASN A 422 -32.09 15.47 1.73
CA ASN A 422 -30.74 15.49 1.19
C ASN A 422 -30.30 14.12 0.67
N VAL A 423 -30.52 13.04 1.44
CA VAL A 423 -30.14 11.68 1.05
C VAL A 423 -30.91 11.25 -0.21
N GLU A 424 -32.21 11.53 -0.29
CA GLU A 424 -33.02 11.27 -1.50
C GLU A 424 -32.48 12.03 -2.72
N ALA A 425 -32.12 13.29 -2.55
CA ALA A 425 -31.53 14.09 -3.62
C ALA A 425 -30.16 13.53 -4.06
N MET A 426 -29.30 13.13 -3.12
CA MET A 426 -28.00 12.53 -3.40
C MET A 426 -28.13 11.18 -4.14
N ILE A 427 -29.06 10.33 -3.73
CA ILE A 427 -29.34 9.04 -4.39
C ILE A 427 -29.90 9.27 -5.79
N LYS A 428 -30.87 10.20 -5.94
CA LYS A 428 -31.47 10.53 -7.24
C LYS A 428 -30.45 11.07 -8.24
N ALA A 429 -29.42 11.77 -7.75
CA ALA A 429 -28.33 12.30 -8.56
C ALA A 429 -27.15 11.31 -8.73
N ASP A 430 -27.27 10.05 -8.28
CA ASP A 430 -26.23 9.02 -8.30
C ASP A 430 -24.87 9.51 -7.77
N ARG A 431 -24.91 10.30 -6.68
CA ARG A 431 -23.71 10.93 -6.13
C ARG A 431 -22.91 9.92 -5.30
N LYS A 432 -21.63 9.74 -5.64
CA LYS A 432 -20.72 8.80 -4.99
C LYS A 432 -20.04 9.41 -3.76
N ILE A 433 -20.83 9.65 -2.71
CA ILE A 433 -20.39 10.32 -1.48
C ILE A 433 -20.05 9.27 -0.40
N THR A 434 -18.95 9.49 0.33
CA THR A 434 -18.50 8.56 1.39
C THR A 434 -19.49 8.49 2.56
N SER A 435 -19.98 9.65 3.05
CA SER A 435 -20.97 9.69 4.14
C SER A 435 -22.28 9.00 3.78
N LEU A 436 -22.75 9.17 2.54
CA LEU A 436 -23.93 8.46 2.03
C LEU A 436 -23.73 6.93 2.04
N LYS A 437 -22.57 6.45 1.57
CA LYS A 437 -22.27 5.01 1.54
C LYS A 437 -22.23 4.38 2.93
N GLN A 438 -21.76 5.13 3.93
CA GLN A 438 -21.73 4.67 5.32
C GLN A 438 -23.16 4.48 5.85
N LEU A 439 -24.00 5.52 5.74
CA LEU A 439 -25.41 5.45 6.13
C LEU A 439 -26.15 4.32 5.39
N GLN A 440 -25.93 4.17 4.08
CA GLN A 440 -26.53 3.09 3.29
C GLN A 440 -26.15 1.71 3.85
N GLY A 441 -24.88 1.52 4.25
CA GLY A 441 -24.41 0.31 4.92
C GLY A 441 -25.20 -0.01 6.20
N HIS A 442 -25.41 1.00 7.05
CA HIS A 442 -26.15 0.85 8.31
C HIS A 442 -27.65 0.58 8.08
N ILE A 443 -28.27 1.26 7.11
CA ILE A 443 -29.67 0.99 6.72
C ILE A 443 -29.82 -0.44 6.21
N TRP A 444 -28.91 -0.90 5.35
CA TRP A 444 -28.93 -2.29 4.87
C TRP A 444 -28.74 -3.28 6.03
N ARG A 445 -27.85 -2.99 6.99
CA ARG A 445 -27.66 -3.82 8.18
C ARG A 445 -28.97 -4.01 8.93
N THR A 446 -29.69 -2.91 9.21
CA THR A 446 -31.02 -2.96 9.84
C THR A 446 -32.01 -3.79 9.03
N GLY A 447 -32.05 -3.61 7.70
CA GLY A 447 -32.98 -4.36 6.85
C GLY A 447 -32.69 -5.86 6.78
N PHE A 448 -31.42 -6.25 6.74
CA PHE A 448 -31.01 -7.65 6.74
C PHE A 448 -31.23 -8.32 8.10
N GLU A 449 -30.87 -7.65 9.19
CA GLU A 449 -31.08 -8.14 10.56
C GLU A 449 -32.57 -8.24 10.90
N GLY A 450 -33.36 -7.26 10.45
CA GLY A 450 -34.83 -7.27 10.54
C GLY A 450 -35.52 -8.24 9.59
N GLN A 451 -34.77 -8.95 8.73
CA GLN A 451 -35.28 -9.86 7.70
C GLN A 451 -36.24 -9.21 6.69
N GLU A 452 -36.18 -7.89 6.54
CA GLU A 452 -36.98 -7.12 5.56
C GLU A 452 -36.41 -7.26 4.14
N ILE A 453 -35.09 -7.46 4.04
CA ILE A 453 -34.38 -7.80 2.81
C ILE A 453 -33.60 -9.10 3.01
N LYS A 454 -33.52 -9.89 1.94
CA LYS A 454 -32.72 -11.11 1.87
C LYS A 454 -31.77 -11.06 0.69
N GLY A 455 -30.59 -11.62 0.85
CA GLY A 455 -29.60 -11.72 -0.20
C GLY A 455 -30.11 -12.65 -1.29
N VAL A 456 -30.17 -12.15 -2.52
CA VAL A 456 -30.57 -12.94 -3.68
C VAL A 456 -29.31 -13.40 -4.42
N VAL A 457 -29.18 -14.71 -4.60
CA VAL A 457 -28.16 -15.34 -5.43
C VAL A 457 -28.83 -16.31 -6.40
N PHE A 458 -28.20 -16.60 -7.54
CA PHE A 458 -28.72 -17.60 -8.48
C PHE A 458 -28.72 -19.01 -7.88
N ASP A 459 -29.68 -19.85 -8.27
CA ASP A 459 -29.90 -21.20 -7.73
C ASP A 459 -28.67 -22.12 -7.83
N ASP A 460 -27.81 -21.90 -8.82
CA ASP A 460 -26.61 -22.70 -9.05
C ASP A 460 -25.40 -22.26 -8.20
N VAL A 461 -25.46 -21.09 -7.55
CA VAL A 461 -24.33 -20.55 -6.77
C VAL A 461 -24.12 -21.31 -5.46
N PRO A 462 -25.12 -21.51 -4.58
CA PRO A 462 -24.92 -22.27 -3.35
C PRO A 462 -24.34 -23.69 -3.54
N PRO A 463 -24.86 -24.54 -4.44
CA PRO A 463 -24.30 -25.89 -4.62
C PRO A 463 -22.88 -25.86 -5.20
N ALA A 464 -22.54 -24.87 -6.04
CA ALA A 464 -21.18 -24.71 -6.53
C ALA A 464 -20.21 -24.31 -5.41
N LEU A 465 -20.58 -23.32 -4.57
CA LEU A 465 -19.78 -22.91 -3.42
C LEU A 465 -19.52 -24.07 -2.45
N GLU A 466 -20.55 -24.87 -2.16
CA GLU A 466 -20.43 -26.05 -1.31
C GLU A 466 -19.47 -27.09 -1.91
N LYS A 467 -19.60 -27.38 -3.21
CA LYS A 467 -18.72 -28.33 -3.90
C LYS A 467 -17.27 -27.87 -3.92
N TRP A 468 -17.02 -26.58 -4.17
CA TRP A 468 -15.68 -25.98 -4.14
C TRP A 468 -15.07 -26.07 -2.74
N HIS A 469 -15.85 -25.73 -1.72
CA HIS A 469 -15.42 -25.83 -0.34
C HIS A 469 -15.08 -27.27 0.05
N ALA A 470 -15.93 -28.24 -0.30
CA ALA A 470 -15.69 -29.67 -0.05
C ALA A 470 -14.45 -30.21 -0.79
N SER A 471 -14.11 -29.61 -1.93
CA SER A 471 -12.93 -29.94 -2.73
C SER A 471 -11.66 -29.19 -2.29
N GLY A 472 -11.74 -28.37 -1.24
CA GLY A 472 -10.62 -27.59 -0.71
C GLY A 472 -10.26 -26.34 -1.52
N ILE A 473 -11.10 -25.95 -2.50
CA ILE A 473 -10.94 -24.72 -3.26
C ILE A 473 -11.41 -23.54 -2.40
N LYS A 474 -10.55 -22.53 -2.25
CA LYS A 474 -10.87 -21.33 -1.46
C LYS A 474 -11.65 -20.32 -2.30
N THR A 475 -12.78 -19.83 -1.81
CA THR A 475 -13.61 -18.89 -2.56
C THR A 475 -13.62 -17.51 -1.91
N TYR A 476 -13.51 -16.47 -2.72
CA TYR A 476 -13.47 -15.07 -2.31
C TYR A 476 -14.45 -14.25 -3.14
N ILE A 477 -14.88 -13.10 -2.61
CA ILE A 477 -15.74 -12.15 -3.32
C ILE A 477 -14.93 -10.89 -3.66
N TYR A 478 -15.14 -10.30 -4.83
CA TYR A 478 -14.61 -8.99 -5.20
C TYR A 478 -15.69 -8.14 -5.88
N SER A 479 -16.15 -7.09 -5.21
CA SER A 479 -17.23 -6.22 -5.69
C SER A 479 -16.96 -4.74 -5.38
N SER A 480 -17.63 -3.82 -6.07
CA SER A 480 -17.60 -2.39 -5.75
C SER A 480 -18.30 -2.03 -4.45
N GLY A 481 -19.22 -2.88 -3.96
CA GLY A 481 -19.85 -2.72 -2.65
C GLY A 481 -18.85 -2.90 -1.51
N SER A 482 -19.08 -2.23 -0.37
CA SER A 482 -18.21 -2.35 0.81
C SER A 482 -18.16 -3.81 1.30
N ARG A 483 -17.04 -4.23 1.89
CA ARG A 483 -16.93 -5.59 2.46
C ARG A 483 -18.04 -5.91 3.46
N GLU A 484 -18.53 -4.91 4.18
CA GLU A 484 -19.67 -5.07 5.08
C GLU A 484 -20.95 -5.42 4.32
N ALA A 485 -21.31 -4.66 3.28
CA ALA A 485 -22.48 -4.95 2.45
C ALA A 485 -22.39 -6.35 1.82
N GLN A 486 -21.21 -6.74 1.35
CA GLN A 486 -20.99 -8.09 0.81
C GLN A 486 -21.26 -9.17 1.87
N ARG A 487 -20.77 -8.97 3.11
CA ARG A 487 -21.03 -9.90 4.22
C ARG A 487 -22.51 -9.98 4.58
N LEU A 488 -23.25 -8.88 4.49
CA LEU A 488 -24.69 -8.86 4.74
C LEU A 488 -25.46 -9.64 3.67
N ILE A 489 -25.12 -9.45 2.38
CA ILE A 489 -25.76 -10.16 1.26
C ILE A 489 -25.58 -11.68 1.42
N PHE A 490 -24.35 -12.16 1.55
CA PHE A 490 -24.08 -13.61 1.64
C PHE A 490 -24.43 -14.22 3.01
N GLY A 491 -24.55 -13.40 4.05
CA GLY A 491 -24.96 -13.84 5.39
C GLY A 491 -26.46 -14.11 5.53
N ASN A 492 -27.28 -13.43 4.72
CA ASN A 492 -28.73 -13.39 4.88
C ASN A 492 -29.47 -13.84 3.61
N THR A 493 -29.03 -14.92 2.97
CA THR A 493 -29.66 -15.41 1.73
C THR A 493 -30.90 -16.26 1.98
N THR A 494 -31.69 -16.51 0.93
CA THR A 494 -32.79 -17.49 0.96
C THR A 494 -32.33 -18.93 1.18
N TYR A 495 -31.04 -19.21 0.96
CA TYR A 495 -30.41 -20.52 1.19
C TYR A 495 -29.67 -20.59 2.55
N GLY A 496 -29.87 -19.58 3.41
CA GLY A 496 -29.17 -19.43 4.69
C GLY A 496 -27.86 -18.66 4.58
N ASP A 497 -26.99 -18.81 5.58
CA ASP A 497 -25.68 -18.14 5.62
C ASP A 497 -24.68 -18.87 4.71
N LEU A 498 -24.31 -18.24 3.60
CA LEU A 498 -23.34 -18.77 2.62
C LEU A 498 -21.90 -18.39 2.96
N ARG A 499 -21.65 -17.51 3.95
CA ARG A 499 -20.30 -17.08 4.32
C ARG A 499 -19.44 -18.22 4.83
N LYS A 500 -20.05 -19.29 5.31
CA LYS A 500 -19.36 -20.55 5.70
C LYS A 500 -18.52 -21.15 4.56
N TYR A 501 -18.88 -20.88 3.30
CA TYR A 501 -18.14 -21.34 2.13
C TYR A 501 -17.13 -20.30 1.59
N LEU A 502 -17.11 -19.09 2.15
CA LEU A 502 -16.28 -17.97 1.69
C LEU A 502 -15.10 -17.74 2.63
N CYS A 503 -13.93 -17.49 2.06
CA CYS A 503 -12.68 -17.24 2.79
C CYS A 503 -12.38 -15.75 3.01
N GLY A 504 -12.99 -14.86 2.23
CA GLY A 504 -12.76 -13.42 2.35
C GLY A 504 -13.50 -12.57 1.33
N PHE A 505 -13.44 -11.25 1.55
CA PHE A 505 -14.12 -10.23 0.76
C PHE A 505 -13.13 -9.13 0.39
N PHE A 506 -13.11 -8.76 -0.89
CA PHE A 506 -12.34 -7.66 -1.46
C PHE A 506 -13.32 -6.60 -1.96
N ASP A 507 -12.95 -5.34 -1.83
CA ASP A 507 -13.70 -4.20 -2.34
C ASP A 507 -12.76 -3.19 -3.01
N THR A 508 -13.26 -2.03 -3.40
CA THR A 508 -12.47 -1.01 -4.10
C THR A 508 -11.28 -0.47 -3.30
N THR A 509 -11.12 -0.82 -2.01
CA THR A 509 -9.91 -0.52 -1.23
C THR A 509 -8.66 -1.24 -1.75
N VAL A 510 -8.81 -2.38 -2.45
CA VAL A 510 -7.67 -3.03 -3.14
C VAL A 510 -7.37 -2.41 -4.52
N GLY A 511 -8.22 -1.50 -5.00
CA GLY A 511 -8.13 -0.89 -6.32
C GLY A 511 -9.41 -1.06 -7.14
N THR A 512 -9.46 -0.37 -8.29
CA THR A 512 -10.63 -0.41 -9.18
C THR A 512 -10.71 -1.75 -9.92
N LYS A 513 -11.92 -2.28 -10.14
CA LYS A 513 -12.12 -3.59 -10.79
C LYS A 513 -11.67 -3.64 -12.26
N ARG A 514 -11.36 -2.49 -12.86
CA ARG A 514 -10.92 -2.38 -14.27
C ARG A 514 -9.40 -2.27 -14.42
N GLU A 515 -8.66 -2.30 -13.32
CA GLU A 515 -7.21 -2.22 -13.32
C GLU A 515 -6.57 -3.58 -13.05
N PRO A 516 -5.62 -4.06 -13.88
CA PRO A 516 -4.92 -5.32 -13.66
C PRO A 516 -4.23 -5.40 -12.29
N ARG A 517 -3.80 -4.25 -11.79
CA ARG A 517 -3.14 -4.05 -10.50
C ARG A 517 -3.97 -4.54 -9.32
N SER A 518 -5.29 -4.32 -9.35
CA SER A 518 -6.20 -4.78 -8.30
C SER A 518 -6.21 -6.31 -8.20
N TYR A 519 -6.15 -7.01 -9.34
CA TYR A 519 -6.08 -8.46 -9.39
C TYR A 519 -4.70 -9.01 -8.99
N TYR A 520 -3.64 -8.23 -9.23
CA TYR A 520 -2.31 -8.53 -8.70
C TYR A 520 -2.30 -8.47 -7.16
N GLU A 521 -2.90 -7.44 -6.57
CA GLU A 521 -3.05 -7.33 -5.11
C GLU A 521 -3.92 -8.44 -4.51
N ILE A 522 -5.02 -8.80 -5.18
CA ILE A 522 -5.87 -9.93 -4.79
C ILE A 522 -5.08 -11.24 -4.83
N TRP A 523 -4.29 -11.47 -5.87
CA TRP A 523 -3.42 -12.64 -5.98
C TRP A 523 -2.42 -12.71 -4.83
N GLN A 524 -1.72 -11.61 -4.54
CA GLN A 524 -0.77 -11.54 -3.43
C GLN A 524 -1.44 -11.76 -2.06
N SER A 525 -2.65 -11.20 -1.88
CA SER A 525 -3.43 -11.34 -0.64
C SER A 525 -3.94 -12.76 -0.42
N ILE A 526 -4.34 -13.46 -1.49
CA ILE A 526 -4.77 -14.87 -1.42
C ILE A 526 -3.58 -15.80 -1.16
N GLY A 527 -2.41 -15.49 -1.74
CA GLY A 527 -1.16 -16.18 -1.45
C GLY A 527 -1.00 -17.54 -2.13
N VAL A 528 -1.55 -17.72 -3.34
CA VAL A 528 -1.25 -18.88 -4.19
C VAL A 528 0.02 -18.64 -5.01
N ASP A 529 0.73 -19.71 -5.40
CA ASP A 529 2.06 -19.60 -6.02
C ASP A 529 2.05 -18.92 -7.40
N ARG A 530 1.00 -19.13 -8.19
CA ARG A 530 0.84 -18.54 -9.53
C ARG A 530 -0.54 -17.89 -9.69
N PRO A 531 -0.64 -16.72 -10.35
CA PRO A 531 -1.93 -16.05 -10.56
C PRO A 531 -2.89 -16.92 -11.39
N SER A 532 -2.38 -17.78 -12.27
CA SER A 532 -3.16 -18.73 -13.07
C SER A 532 -3.84 -19.84 -12.24
N GLN A 533 -3.56 -19.92 -10.93
CA GLN A 533 -4.27 -20.82 -10.01
C GLN A 533 -5.50 -20.17 -9.40
N ILE A 534 -5.75 -18.89 -9.71
CA ILE A 534 -6.96 -18.17 -9.34
C ILE A 534 -7.85 -18.09 -10.58
N LEU A 535 -9.08 -18.55 -10.40
CA LEU A 535 -10.15 -18.36 -11.37
C LEU A 535 -11.00 -17.16 -10.97
N PHE A 536 -11.07 -16.14 -11.81
CA PHE A 536 -11.96 -15.00 -11.63
C PHE A 536 -13.22 -15.13 -12.50
N LEU A 537 -14.38 -14.89 -11.90
CA LEU A 537 -15.68 -14.87 -12.57
C LEU A 537 -16.30 -13.48 -12.49
N THR A 538 -16.68 -12.94 -13.63
CA THR A 538 -17.36 -11.65 -13.78
C THR A 538 -18.24 -11.65 -15.02
N ASP A 539 -19.26 -10.82 -15.09
CA ASP A 539 -20.00 -10.53 -16.32
C ASP A 539 -19.39 -9.39 -17.14
N VAL A 540 -18.53 -8.58 -16.53
CA VAL A 540 -18.00 -7.36 -17.14
C VAL A 540 -16.73 -7.64 -17.94
N TYR A 541 -16.77 -7.37 -19.25
CA TYR A 541 -15.64 -7.57 -20.16
C TYR A 541 -14.36 -6.83 -19.75
N GLN A 542 -14.46 -5.59 -19.26
CA GLN A 542 -13.30 -4.80 -18.86
C GLN A 542 -12.62 -5.37 -17.60
N GLU A 543 -13.40 -5.94 -16.68
CA GLU A 543 -12.90 -6.63 -15.49
C GLU A 543 -12.19 -7.94 -15.88
N ALA A 544 -12.81 -8.70 -16.78
CA ALA A 544 -12.21 -9.92 -17.34
C ALA A 544 -10.86 -9.64 -18.02
N THR A 545 -10.78 -8.55 -18.79
CA THR A 545 -9.55 -8.11 -19.46
C THR A 545 -8.47 -7.73 -18.45
N ALA A 546 -8.85 -6.99 -17.40
CA ALA A 546 -7.94 -6.59 -16.34
C ALA A 546 -7.39 -7.79 -15.55
N ALA A 547 -8.25 -8.72 -15.16
CA ALA A 547 -7.85 -9.95 -14.46
C ALA A 547 -6.93 -10.83 -15.31
N LYS A 548 -7.23 -10.98 -16.60
CA LYS A 548 -6.39 -11.77 -17.51
C LYS A 548 -5.02 -11.13 -17.73
N ALA A 549 -4.96 -9.79 -17.81
CA ALA A 549 -3.69 -9.07 -17.89
C ALA A 549 -2.82 -9.23 -16.63
N ALA A 550 -3.44 -9.46 -15.46
CA ALA A 550 -2.75 -9.81 -14.22
C ALA A 550 -2.34 -11.30 -14.12
N GLY A 551 -2.70 -12.11 -15.12
CA GLY A 551 -2.32 -13.51 -15.22
C GLY A 551 -3.29 -14.50 -14.56
N LEU A 552 -4.48 -14.04 -14.13
CA LEU A 552 -5.53 -14.93 -13.61
C LEU A 552 -6.18 -15.73 -14.73
N GLU A 553 -6.76 -16.89 -14.40
CA GLU A 553 -7.75 -17.52 -15.27
C GLU A 553 -9.09 -16.82 -15.13
N VAL A 554 -9.83 -16.70 -16.22
CA VAL A 554 -11.05 -15.87 -16.27
C VAL A 554 -12.14 -16.59 -17.03
N LEU A 555 -13.34 -16.60 -16.46
CA LEU A 555 -14.57 -16.99 -17.13
C LEU A 555 -15.58 -15.84 -17.07
N ILE A 556 -16.24 -15.56 -18.19
CA ILE A 556 -17.31 -14.56 -18.22
C ILE A 556 -18.65 -15.22 -17.90
N SER A 557 -19.36 -14.71 -16.90
CA SER A 557 -20.70 -15.16 -16.55
C SER A 557 -21.74 -14.48 -17.43
N ILE A 558 -22.57 -15.28 -18.09
CA ILE A 558 -23.71 -14.82 -18.88
C ILE A 558 -24.97 -15.13 -18.09
N ARG A 559 -25.57 -14.09 -17.49
CA ARG A 559 -26.82 -14.16 -16.73
C ARG A 559 -27.91 -13.32 -17.39
N PRO A 560 -29.20 -13.62 -17.12
CA PRO A 560 -30.29 -12.77 -17.56
C PRO A 560 -30.13 -11.33 -17.07
N GLY A 561 -30.17 -10.36 -17.98
CA GLY A 561 -30.02 -8.94 -17.67
C GLY A 561 -28.61 -8.37 -17.87
N ASN A 562 -27.60 -9.21 -18.12
CA ASN A 562 -26.23 -8.74 -18.37
C ASN A 562 -26.13 -8.00 -19.71
N ALA A 563 -25.21 -7.03 -19.77
CA ALA A 563 -24.92 -6.29 -21.00
C ALA A 563 -24.35 -7.22 -22.10
N PRO A 564 -24.62 -6.96 -23.39
CA PRO A 564 -24.07 -7.76 -24.47
C PRO A 564 -22.53 -7.64 -24.51
N LEU A 565 -21.87 -8.77 -24.73
CA LEU A 565 -20.42 -8.82 -24.86
C LEU A 565 -19.97 -8.36 -26.26
N PRO A 566 -18.78 -7.75 -26.40
CA PRO A 566 -18.20 -7.45 -27.71
C PRO A 566 -18.00 -8.71 -28.57
N GLU A 567 -18.18 -8.59 -29.89
CA GLU A 567 -17.88 -9.70 -30.80
C GLU A 567 -16.40 -10.11 -30.71
N ASN A 568 -16.13 -11.42 -30.74
CA ASN A 568 -14.77 -11.98 -30.66
C ASN A 568 -13.98 -11.57 -29.40
N HIS A 569 -14.65 -11.40 -28.26
CA HIS A 569 -14.04 -11.02 -26.98
C HIS A 569 -12.94 -12.00 -26.49
N GLY A 570 -12.88 -13.24 -26.99
CA GLY A 570 -11.76 -14.17 -26.76
C GLY A 570 -11.74 -14.85 -25.38
N PHE A 571 -12.77 -14.64 -24.56
CA PHE A 571 -12.94 -15.29 -23.25
C PHE A 571 -13.87 -16.48 -23.35
N GLN A 572 -13.67 -17.48 -22.49
CA GLN A 572 -14.67 -18.52 -22.27
C GLN A 572 -15.83 -17.98 -21.44
N THR A 573 -17.03 -18.47 -21.74
CA THR A 573 -18.28 -18.01 -21.12
C THR A 573 -19.01 -19.17 -20.48
N ILE A 574 -19.69 -18.91 -19.38
CA ILE A 574 -20.57 -19.87 -18.70
C ILE A 574 -21.93 -19.24 -18.43
N THR A 575 -22.97 -20.04 -18.42
CA THR A 575 -24.34 -19.62 -18.03
C THR A 575 -24.72 -20.10 -16.62
N SER A 576 -24.00 -21.09 -16.11
CA SER A 576 -24.15 -21.63 -14.76
C SER A 576 -22.80 -22.05 -14.18
N PHE A 577 -22.64 -21.91 -12.86
CA PHE A 577 -21.47 -22.42 -12.13
C PHE A 577 -21.40 -23.95 -12.13
N ALA A 578 -22.51 -24.65 -12.43
CA ALA A 578 -22.52 -26.10 -12.61
C ALA A 578 -21.65 -26.58 -13.78
N GLU A 579 -21.37 -25.71 -14.76
CA GLU A 579 -20.51 -25.99 -15.91
C GLU A 579 -19.02 -26.08 -15.52
N ILE A 580 -18.67 -25.60 -14.33
CA ILE A 580 -17.30 -25.57 -13.82
C ILE A 580 -16.99 -26.92 -13.16
N LEU A 581 -16.32 -27.79 -13.92
CA LEU A 581 -15.95 -29.14 -13.47
C LEU A 581 -14.73 -29.08 -12.54
N THR A 582 -14.96 -29.44 -11.28
CA THR A 582 -13.99 -29.57 -10.18
C THR A 582 -13.32 -30.93 -10.18
#